data_AF-A0A959TH13-F1
#
_entry.id   AF-A0A959TH13-F1
#
_cell.length_a   1.000
_cell.length_b   1.000
_cell.length_c   1.000
_cell.angle_alpha   90.00
_cell.angle_beta   90.00
_cell.angle_gamma   90.00
#
_symmetry.space_group_name_H-M   'P 1'
#
loop_
_entity.id
_entity.type
_entity.pdbx_description
1 polymer ?
#
loop_
_entity_poly.entity_id
_entity_poly.type
_entity_poly.pdbx_seq_one_letter_code
_entity_poly.pdbx_strand_id
1 'polypeptide(L)'
;MRSEKELILATKPFAREVRWKSWWHLFSTGVVLGGAYFVIFWPTTPLWAKVVCSVLAGLTIARMFIIYHDHQHKAILQGSKFADAVMTLWGLFILAPTSIWKRSHDHHHKHNSKLYTSSIGSYPIVTR
;
A
#
# COMPACT_ATOMS: atom_id res chain seq x y z
N MET A 1 11.76 -6.19 31.55
CA MET A 1 11.15 -6.26 30.20
C MET A 1 9.65 -6.45 30.38
N ARG A 2 8.81 -5.88 29.52
CA ARG A 2 7.35 -6.12 29.54
C ARG A 2 7.06 -7.59 29.16
N SER A 3 6.07 -8.19 29.79
CA SER A 3 5.51 -9.48 29.39
C SER A 3 4.73 -9.39 28.07
N GLU A 4 4.49 -10.52 27.41
CA GLU A 4 3.72 -10.60 26.16
C GLU A 4 2.34 -9.94 26.27
N LYS A 5 1.64 -10.19 27.38
CA LYS A 5 0.31 -9.63 27.65
C LYS A 5 0.36 -8.11 27.79
N GLU A 6 1.38 -7.59 28.49
CA GLU A 6 1.58 -6.15 28.65
C GLU A 6 1.92 -5.47 27.33
N LEU A 7 2.66 -6.14 26.44
CA LEU A 7 2.93 -5.65 25.08
C LEU A 7 1.64 -5.56 24.25
N ILE A 8 0.80 -6.59 24.25
CA ILE A 8 -0.50 -6.59 23.54
C ILE A 8 -1.42 -5.48 24.06
N LEU A 9 -1.49 -5.30 25.39
CA LEU A 9 -2.30 -4.25 25.99
C LEU A 9 -1.77 -2.85 25.64
N ALA A 10 -0.45 -2.68 25.61
CA ALA A 10 0.18 -1.42 25.25
C ALA A 10 -0.03 -1.03 23.78
N THR A 11 -0.20 -1.99 22.86
CA THR A 11 -0.43 -1.71 21.43
C THR A 11 -1.91 -1.55 21.07
N LYS A 12 -2.83 -2.01 21.92
CA LYS A 12 -4.29 -1.96 21.68
C LYS A 12 -4.82 -0.58 21.27
N PRO A 13 -4.37 0.56 21.83
CA PRO A 13 -4.83 1.88 21.38
C PRO A 13 -4.48 2.21 19.92
N PHE A 14 -3.38 1.62 19.41
CA PHE A 14 -2.90 1.82 18.04
C PHE A 14 -3.54 0.86 17.03
N ALA A 15 -4.32 -0.12 17.49
CA ALA A 15 -5.00 -1.10 16.62
C ALA A 15 -6.31 -0.57 16.01
N ARG A 16 -6.69 0.68 16.30
CA ARG A 16 -7.90 1.31 15.78
C ARG A 16 -7.56 2.30 14.69
N GLU A 17 -8.26 2.20 13.56
CA GLU A 17 -8.10 3.20 12.50
C GLU A 17 -8.60 4.57 12.94
N VAL A 18 -7.96 5.62 12.43
CA VAL A 18 -8.46 7.00 12.49
C VAL A 18 -9.00 7.34 11.11
N ARG A 19 -10.26 6.97 10.86
CA ARG A 19 -10.85 6.90 9.51
C ARG A 19 -10.74 8.18 8.68
N TRP A 20 -10.85 9.35 9.30
CA TRP A 20 -10.69 10.62 8.57
C TRP A 20 -9.26 10.82 8.04
N LYS A 21 -8.24 10.36 8.79
CA LYS A 21 -6.85 10.39 8.34
C LYS A 21 -6.64 9.44 7.17
N SER A 22 -7.27 8.26 7.22
CA SER A 22 -7.24 7.30 6.12
C SER A 22 -7.80 7.90 4.83
N TRP A 23 -8.94 8.59 4.90
CA TRP A 23 -9.51 9.33 3.76
C TRP A 23 -8.60 10.47 3.31
N TRP A 24 -8.09 11.27 4.24
CA TRP A 24 -7.16 12.35 3.92
C TRP A 24 -5.93 11.83 3.16
N HIS A 25 -5.33 10.73 3.60
CA HIS A 25 -4.18 10.13 2.93
C HIS A 25 -4.53 9.59 1.55
N LEU A 26 -5.68 8.92 1.39
CA LEU A 26 -6.14 8.46 0.09
C LEU A 26 -6.34 9.63 -0.89
N PHE A 27 -7.11 10.64 -0.49
CA PHE A 27 -7.43 11.78 -1.36
C PHE A 27 -6.21 12.64 -1.65
N SER A 28 -5.42 13.01 -0.64
CA SER A 28 -4.20 13.81 -0.86
C SER A 28 -3.20 13.09 -1.77
N THR A 29 -3.03 11.78 -1.61
CA THR A 29 -2.17 10.98 -2.51
C THR A 29 -2.73 10.95 -3.93
N GLY A 30 -4.05 10.77 -4.09
CA GLY A 30 -4.71 10.80 -5.40
C GLY A 30 -4.58 12.16 -6.10
N VAL A 31 -4.74 13.26 -5.37
CA VAL A 31 -4.59 14.63 -5.89
C VAL A 31 -3.15 14.90 -6.32
N VAL A 32 -2.16 14.53 -5.51
CA VAL A 32 -0.74 14.70 -5.89
C VAL A 32 -0.40 13.88 -7.13
N LEU A 33 -0.88 12.63 -7.21
CA LEU A 33 -0.65 11.78 -8.38
C LEU A 33 -1.32 12.33 -9.63
N GLY A 34 -2.59 12.75 -9.53
CA GLY A 34 -3.33 13.36 -10.62
C GLY A 34 -2.68 14.65 -11.10
N GLY A 35 -2.22 15.50 -10.18
CA GLY A 35 -1.49 16.72 -10.49
C GLY A 35 -0.14 16.45 -11.16
N ALA A 36 0.61 15.45 -10.69
CA ALA A 36 1.86 15.03 -11.33
C ALA A 36 1.62 14.54 -12.76
N TYR A 37 0.61 13.67 -12.98
CA TYR A 37 0.26 13.21 -14.32
C TYR A 37 -0.23 14.34 -15.22
N PHE A 38 -1.04 15.26 -14.70
CA PHE A 38 -1.47 16.44 -15.43
C PHE A 38 -0.27 17.22 -15.96
N VAL A 39 0.72 17.53 -15.11
CA VAL A 39 1.94 18.25 -15.53
C VAL A 39 2.74 17.45 -16.55
N ILE A 40 2.92 16.14 -16.36
CA ILE A 40 3.66 15.27 -17.28
C ILE A 40 3.05 15.28 -18.70
N PHE A 41 1.73 15.13 -18.79
CA PHE A 41 1.03 14.96 -20.06
C PHE A 41 0.55 16.28 -20.69
N TRP A 42 0.65 17.40 -19.97
CA TRP A 42 0.27 18.70 -20.53
C TRP A 42 1.19 19.07 -21.71
N PRO A 43 0.64 19.48 -22.87
CA PRO A 43 1.42 19.64 -24.10
C PRO A 43 2.57 20.64 -24.00
N THR A 44 2.37 21.72 -23.24
CA THR A 44 3.34 22.83 -23.15
C THR A 44 4.31 22.72 -21.97
N THR A 45 4.27 21.62 -21.20
CA THR A 45 5.19 21.44 -20.06
C THR A 45 6.63 21.23 -20.56
N PRO A 46 7.63 21.97 -20.05
CA PRO A 46 9.02 21.76 -20.40
C PRO A 46 9.57 20.43 -19.88
N LEU A 47 10.57 19.85 -20.56
CA LEU A 47 11.07 18.51 -20.26
C LEU A 47 11.55 18.35 -18.81
N TRP A 48 12.24 19.34 -18.24
CA TRP A 48 12.72 19.27 -16.86
C TRP A 48 11.58 19.11 -15.85
N ALA A 49 10.45 19.79 -16.08
CA ALA A 49 9.28 19.69 -15.21
C ALA A 49 8.61 18.32 -15.36
N LYS A 50 8.56 17.75 -16.59
CA LYS A 50 8.10 16.38 -16.81
C LYS A 50 8.96 15.36 -16.06
N VAL A 51 10.29 15.52 -16.06
CA VAL A 51 11.21 14.63 -15.33
C VAL A 51 10.96 14.70 -13.82
N VAL A 52 10.91 15.91 -13.25
CA VAL A 52 10.64 16.10 -11.80
C VAL A 52 9.29 15.50 -11.41
N CYS A 53 8.24 15.78 -12.19
CA CYS A 53 6.91 15.23 -11.93
C CYS A 53 6.86 13.71 -12.15
N SER A 54 7.67 13.13 -13.03
CA SER A 54 7.75 11.68 -13.22
C SER A 54 8.34 10.98 -12.00
N VAL A 55 9.40 11.53 -11.41
CA VAL A 55 9.95 11.04 -10.14
C VAL A 55 8.91 11.15 -9.02
N LEU A 56 8.24 12.30 -8.91
CA LEU A 56 7.17 12.51 -7.93
C LEU A 56 6.01 11.52 -8.14
N ALA A 57 5.60 11.27 -9.37
CA ALA A 57 4.57 10.31 -9.71
C ALA A 57 4.97 8.89 -9.27
N GLY A 58 6.21 8.46 -9.57
CA GLY A 58 6.74 7.16 -9.13
C GLY A 58 6.68 6.98 -7.60
N LEU A 59 7.15 7.98 -6.84
CA LEU A 59 7.07 7.96 -5.37
C LEU A 59 5.62 7.97 -4.86
N THR A 60 4.74 8.70 -5.53
CA THR A 60 3.32 8.79 -5.15
C THR A 60 2.56 7.50 -5.48
N ILE A 61 2.90 6.80 -6.57
CA ILE A 61 2.41 5.45 -6.88
C ILE A 61 2.82 4.49 -5.77
N ALA A 62 4.08 4.52 -5.31
CA ALA A 62 4.53 3.70 -4.19
C ALA A 62 3.75 4.01 -2.90
N ARG A 63 3.50 5.29 -2.61
CA ARG A 63 2.65 5.70 -1.48
C ARG A 63 1.22 5.19 -1.62
N MET A 64 0.61 5.28 -2.80
CA MET A 64 -0.74 4.75 -3.03
C MET A 64 -0.77 3.23 -2.91
N PHE A 65 0.30 2.53 -3.32
CA PHE A 65 0.44 1.09 -3.09
C PHE A 65 0.47 0.73 -1.60
N ILE A 66 1.12 1.53 -0.75
CA ILE A 66 1.09 1.33 0.72
C ILE A 66 -0.35 1.47 1.25
N ILE A 67 -1.09 2.50 0.83
CA ILE A 67 -2.50 2.70 1.21
C ILE A 67 -3.36 1.53 0.72
N TYR A 68 -3.15 1.09 -0.52
CA TYR A 68 -3.80 -0.08 -1.09
C TYR A 68 -3.52 -1.34 -0.26
N HIS A 69 -2.24 -1.61 0.05
CA HIS A 69 -1.79 -2.73 0.87
C HIS A 69 -2.51 -2.75 2.23
N ASP A 70 -2.51 -1.62 2.94
CA ASP A 70 -3.13 -1.51 4.26
C ASP A 70 -4.66 -1.70 4.20
N HIS A 71 -5.30 -1.22 3.13
CA HIS A 71 -6.71 -1.49 2.88
C HIS A 71 -6.98 -2.97 2.59
N GLN A 72 -6.11 -3.67 1.85
CA GLN A 72 -6.28 -5.11 1.58
C GLN A 72 -6.16 -5.97 2.84
N HIS A 73 -5.32 -5.54 3.79
CA HIS A 73 -5.22 -6.07 5.15
C HIS A 73 -6.35 -5.64 6.08
N LYS A 74 -7.30 -4.82 5.60
CA LYS A 74 -8.42 -4.27 6.37
C LYS A 74 -7.96 -3.45 7.59
N ALA A 75 -6.78 -2.85 7.52
CA ALA A 75 -6.24 -1.96 8.56
C ALA A 75 -6.84 -0.55 8.49
N ILE A 76 -7.23 -0.09 7.29
CA ILE A 76 -7.85 1.23 7.07
C ILE A 76 -9.07 1.13 6.16
N LEU A 77 -9.98 2.10 6.29
CA LEU A 77 -11.21 2.26 5.50
C LEU A 77 -12.11 1.01 5.47
N GLN A 78 -12.09 0.22 6.54
CA GLN A 78 -12.81 -1.04 6.63
C GLN A 78 -14.32 -0.85 6.38
N GLY A 79 -14.92 -1.75 5.61
CA GLY A 79 -16.35 -1.74 5.29
C GLY A 79 -16.82 -0.62 4.34
N SER A 80 -15.90 0.19 3.80
CA SER A 80 -16.25 1.21 2.80
C SER A 80 -16.35 0.60 1.39
N LYS A 81 -17.56 0.43 0.88
CA LYS A 81 -17.79 -0.02 -0.51
C LYS A 81 -17.12 0.90 -1.55
N PHE A 82 -17.07 2.20 -1.28
CA PHE A 82 -16.39 3.16 -2.14
C PHE A 82 -14.87 2.94 -2.14
N ALA A 83 -14.27 2.71 -0.97
CA ALA A 83 -12.85 2.40 -0.90
C ALA A 83 -12.53 1.06 -1.58
N ASP A 84 -13.39 0.04 -1.41
CA ASP A 84 -13.24 -1.26 -2.09
C ASP A 84 -13.21 -1.08 -3.62
N ALA A 85 -14.10 -0.25 -4.18
CA ALA A 85 -14.11 0.05 -5.62
C ALA A 85 -12.85 0.78 -6.08
N VAL A 86 -12.47 1.87 -5.38
CA VAL A 86 -11.26 2.65 -5.70
C VAL A 86 -10.01 1.77 -5.65
N MET A 87 -9.86 0.95 -4.62
CA MET A 87 -8.69 0.09 -4.45
C MET A 87 -8.68 -1.06 -5.45
N THR A 88 -9.83 -1.54 -5.89
CA THR A 88 -9.91 -2.54 -6.97
C THR A 88 -9.44 -1.96 -8.29
N LEU A 89 -9.91 -0.76 -8.65
CA LEU A 89 -9.45 -0.06 -9.86
C LEU A 89 -7.95 0.27 -9.78
N TRP A 90 -7.48 0.72 -8.62
CA TRP A 90 -6.06 0.96 -8.39
C TRP A 90 -5.22 -0.32 -8.56
N GLY A 91 -5.66 -1.44 -7.96
CA GLY A 91 -4.99 -2.74 -8.10
C GLY A 91 -4.87 -3.18 -9.56
N LEU A 92 -5.93 -2.99 -10.37
CA LEU A 92 -5.86 -3.24 -11.81
C LEU A 92 -4.85 -2.32 -12.51
N PHE A 93 -4.87 -1.03 -12.18
CA PHE A 93 -3.96 -0.03 -12.75
C PHE A 93 -2.48 -0.37 -12.53
N ILE A 94 -2.11 -0.85 -11.33
CA ILE A 94 -0.73 -1.23 -11.00
C ILE A 94 -0.40 -2.70 -11.33
N LEU A 95 -1.27 -3.40 -12.07
CA LEU A 95 -1.11 -4.81 -12.42
C LEU A 95 -1.02 -5.74 -11.19
N ALA A 96 -1.66 -5.36 -10.08
CA ALA A 96 -1.83 -6.15 -8.86
C ALA A 96 -3.33 -6.29 -8.50
N PRO A 97 -4.09 -7.12 -9.23
CA PRO A 97 -5.51 -7.32 -8.94
C PRO A 97 -5.72 -7.80 -7.50
N THR A 98 -6.68 -7.17 -6.80
CA THR A 98 -6.98 -7.40 -5.37
C THR A 98 -7.02 -8.86 -4.97
N SER A 99 -7.71 -9.72 -5.72
CA SER A 99 -7.86 -11.15 -5.38
C SER A 99 -6.54 -11.92 -5.40
N ILE A 100 -5.73 -11.72 -6.43
CA ILE A 100 -4.47 -12.45 -6.63
C ILE A 100 -3.43 -11.92 -5.66
N TRP A 101 -3.28 -10.60 -5.59
CA TRP A 101 -2.29 -9.95 -4.74
C TRP A 101 -2.55 -10.26 -3.27
N LYS A 102 -3.80 -10.15 -2.81
CA LYS A 102 -4.13 -10.47 -1.42
C LYS A 102 -3.82 -11.93 -1.08
N ARG A 103 -4.21 -12.87 -1.93
CA ARG A 103 -3.95 -14.31 -1.70
C ARG A 103 -2.46 -14.62 -1.59
N SER A 104 -1.63 -14.11 -2.51
CA SER A 104 -0.19 -14.35 -2.50
C SER A 104 0.50 -13.63 -1.33
N HIS A 105 0.03 -12.43 -0.98
CA HIS A 105 0.61 -11.64 0.09
C HIS A 105 0.24 -12.13 1.49
N ASP A 106 -1.00 -12.60 1.70
CA ASP A 106 -1.40 -13.27 2.95
C ASP A 106 -0.62 -14.59 3.14
N HIS A 107 -0.37 -15.32 2.05
CA HIS A 107 0.50 -16.49 2.07
C HIS A 107 1.93 -16.12 2.51
N HIS A 108 2.49 -15.04 1.95
CA HIS A 108 3.80 -14.51 2.36
C HIS A 108 3.84 -14.21 3.87
N HIS A 109 2.90 -13.44 4.41
CA HIS A 109 2.89 -13.10 5.85
C HIS A 109 2.77 -14.32 6.76
N LYS A 110 1.99 -15.33 6.37
CA LYS A 110 1.83 -16.56 7.17
C LYS A 110 3.10 -17.42 7.21
N HIS A 111 3.89 -17.40 6.14
CA HIS A 111 5.06 -18.26 5.94
C HIS A 111 6.40 -17.52 5.92
N ASN A 112 6.40 -16.21 6.18
CA ASN A 112 7.61 -15.39 6.27
C ASN A 112 8.59 -16.03 7.27
N SER A 113 9.83 -16.26 6.81
CA SER A 113 10.90 -16.94 7.57
C SER A 113 10.59 -18.37 8.06
N LYS A 114 9.64 -19.08 7.43
CA LYS A 114 9.29 -20.48 7.78
C LYS A 114 9.56 -21.48 6.65
N LEU A 115 9.85 -21.03 5.43
CA LEU A 115 10.08 -21.90 4.29
C LEU A 115 11.58 -22.14 4.07
N TYR A 116 11.97 -23.42 4.00
CA TYR A 116 13.35 -23.85 3.76
C TYR A 116 13.80 -23.68 2.31
N THR A 117 12.86 -23.49 1.37
CA THR A 117 13.14 -23.28 -0.05
C THR A 117 12.52 -21.97 -0.50
N SER A 118 13.13 -21.30 -1.48
CA SER A 118 12.55 -20.12 -2.11
C SER A 118 11.30 -20.53 -2.90
N SER A 119 10.13 -20.30 -2.33
CA SER A 119 8.84 -20.37 -3.02
C SER A 119 8.23 -18.96 -3.15
N ILE A 120 6.97 -18.85 -3.56
CA ILE A 120 6.29 -17.57 -3.79
C ILE A 120 6.37 -16.69 -2.53
N GLY A 121 7.17 -15.63 -2.62
CA GLY A 121 7.35 -14.63 -1.58
C GLY A 121 8.32 -15.00 -0.45
N SER A 122 9.13 -16.06 -0.56
CA SER A 122 10.12 -16.41 0.48
C SER A 122 11.55 -16.27 -0.01
N TYR A 123 12.42 -15.80 0.89
CA TYR A 123 13.86 -15.74 0.67
C TYR A 123 14.55 -16.91 1.38
N PRO A 124 15.64 -17.46 0.83
CA PRO A 124 16.43 -18.45 1.54
C PRO A 124 16.94 -17.87 2.86
N ILE A 125 16.72 -18.61 3.95
CA ILE A 125 17.25 -18.30 5.28
C ILE A 125 18.78 -18.50 5.27
N VAL A 126 19.52 -17.50 5.75
CA VAL A 126 21.00 -17.48 5.76
C VAL A 126 21.57 -18.55 6.71
N THR A 127 20.78 -19.00 7.68
CA THR A 127 21.17 -19.99 8.69
C THR A 127 20.27 -21.22 8.62
N ARG A 128 20.86 -22.40 8.83
CA ARG A 128 20.11 -23.66 9.03
C ARG A 128 19.42 -23.68 10.39
#